data_AF-A0A378TD76-F1
#
_entry.id   AF-A0A378TD76-F1
#
_cell.length_a   1.000
_cell.length_b   1.000
_cell.length_c   1.000
_cell.angle_alpha   90.00
_cell.angle_beta   90.00
_cell.angle_gamma   90.00
#
_symmetry.space_group_name_H-M   'P 1'
#
loop_
_entity.id
_entity.type
_entity.pdbx_description
1 polymer ?
#
loop_
_entity_poly.entity_id
_entity_poly.type
_entity_poly.pdbx_seq_one_letter_code
_entity_poly.pdbx_strand_id
1 'polypeptide(L)'
;MVRTVARWVLLAVVTVAASVGLTLLGVPSAALFAALVVGIVLALLSLAPTAVPRRAGLAAQAVLGVYIGTMVHDDSLAALGPHWPIVVTVVVATLAISVLAGR
;
A
#
# COMPACT_ATOMS: atom_id res chain seq x y z
N MET A 1 -13.48 -14.25 -18.71
CA MET A 1 -13.33 -14.76 -17.33
C MET A 1 -11.97 -15.42 -17.09
N VAL A 2 -11.60 -16.47 -17.85
CA VAL A 2 -10.29 -17.16 -17.72
C VAL A 2 -9.08 -16.22 -17.84
N ARG A 3 -9.05 -15.31 -18.83
CA ARG A 3 -7.97 -14.31 -18.97
C ARG A 3 -7.86 -13.35 -17.79
N THR A 4 -8.98 -12.98 -17.19
CA THR A 4 -9.01 -12.09 -16.01
C THR A 4 -8.42 -12.80 -14.80
N VAL A 5 -8.87 -14.04 -14.55
CA VAL A 5 -8.33 -14.89 -13.48
C VAL A 5 -6.84 -15.12 -13.66
N ALA A 6 -6.38 -15.42 -14.89
CA ALA A 6 -4.96 -15.61 -15.19
C ALA A 6 -4.12 -14.36 -14.88
N ARG A 7 -4.61 -13.15 -15.17
CA ARG A 7 -3.91 -11.90 -14.82
C ARG A 7 -3.85 -11.65 -13.32
N TRP A 8 -4.92 -11.98 -12.59
CA TRP A 8 -4.93 -11.90 -11.13
C TRP A 8 -3.97 -12.90 -10.48
N VAL A 9 -3.94 -14.13 -11.00
CA VAL A 9 -3.01 -15.17 -10.56
C VAL A 9 -1.57 -14.75 -10.88
N LEU A 10 -1.32 -14.23 -12.09
CA LEU A 10 -0.01 -13.72 -12.47
C LEU A 10 0.45 -12.61 -11.51
N LEU A 11 -0.41 -11.62 -11.26
CA LEU A 11 -0.12 -10.55 -10.31
C LEU A 11 0.20 -11.10 -8.93
N ALA A 12 -0.65 -11.99 -8.39
CA ALA A 12 -0.45 -12.57 -7.07
C ALA A 12 0.86 -13.37 -6.97
N VAL A 13 1.13 -14.25 -7.93
CA VAL A 13 2.33 -15.10 -7.93
C VAL A 13 3.60 -14.27 -8.05
N VAL A 14 3.63 -13.30 -8.97
CA VAL A 14 4.81 -12.44 -9.16
C VAL A 14 5.03 -11.56 -7.93
N THR A 15 3.97 -11.01 -7.34
CA THR A 15 4.09 -10.23 -6.08
C THR A 15 4.60 -11.10 -4.94
N VAL A 16 4.11 -12.34 -4.78
CA VAL A 16 4.60 -13.26 -3.74
C VAL A 16 6.09 -13.59 -3.95
N ALA A 17 6.49 -13.94 -5.18
CA ALA A 17 7.88 -14.24 -5.50
C ALA A 17 8.81 -13.03 -5.22
N ALA A 18 8.40 -11.83 -5.64
CA ALA A 18 9.14 -10.61 -5.37
C ALA A 18 9.21 -10.28 -3.86
N SER A 19 8.11 -10.50 -3.13
CA SER A 19 8.04 -10.28 -1.68
C SER A 19 9.00 -11.21 -0.94
N VAL A 20 9.05 -12.49 -1.32
CA VAL A 20 10.01 -13.45 -0.76
C VAL A 20 11.44 -13.01 -1.03
N GLY A 21 11.77 -12.61 -2.27
CA GLY A 21 13.10 -12.08 -2.61
C GLY A 21 13.49 -10.87 -1.75
N LEU A 22 12.59 -9.88 -1.61
CA LEU A 22 12.82 -8.71 -0.77
C LEU A 22 12.94 -9.04 0.72
N THR A 23 12.19 -10.03 1.20
CA THR A 23 12.24 -10.48 2.60
C THR A 23 13.58 -11.15 2.90
N LEU A 24 14.09 -11.97 1.98
CA LEU A 24 15.41 -12.60 2.08
C LEU A 24 16.54 -11.56 2.09
N LEU A 25 16.33 -10.41 1.45
CA LEU A 25 17.25 -9.27 1.48
C LEU A 25 17.12 -8.39 2.74
N GLY A 26 16.23 -8.74 3.68
CA GLY A 26 16.02 -8.00 4.92
C GLY A 26 15.27 -6.68 4.75
N VAL A 27 14.57 -6.47 3.64
CA VAL A 27 13.87 -5.22 3.36
C VAL A 27 12.62 -5.10 4.26
N PRO A 28 12.51 -4.03 5.08
CA PRO A 28 11.31 -3.79 5.86
C PRO A 28 10.11 -3.51 4.94
N SER A 29 8.93 -4.02 5.29
CA SER A 29 7.71 -3.90 4.47
C SER A 29 7.81 -4.46 3.04
N ALA A 30 8.61 -5.52 2.86
CA ALA A 30 8.86 -6.19 1.56
C ALA A 30 7.59 -6.40 0.71
N ALA A 31 6.50 -6.87 1.30
CA ALA A 31 5.25 -7.15 0.58
C ALA A 31 4.61 -5.90 -0.03
N LEU A 32 4.64 -4.76 0.67
CA LEU A 32 4.06 -3.50 0.17
C LEU A 32 4.87 -2.95 -1.01
N PHE A 33 6.21 -2.96 -0.89
CA PHE A 33 7.10 -2.55 -1.96
C PHE A 33 7.00 -3.47 -3.18
N ALA A 34 7.02 -4.79 -2.97
CA ALA A 34 6.84 -5.77 -4.03
C ALA A 34 5.51 -5.57 -4.76
N ALA A 35 4.40 -5.41 -4.04
CA ALA A 35 3.09 -5.19 -4.63
C ALA A 35 3.04 -3.91 -5.48
N LEU A 36 3.65 -2.81 -5.02
CA LEU A 36 3.74 -1.56 -5.76
C LEU A 36 4.54 -1.73 -7.06
N VAL A 37 5.77 -2.24 -6.95
CA VAL A 37 6.67 -2.39 -8.11
C VAL A 37 6.08 -3.35 -9.14
N VAL A 38 5.60 -4.52 -8.70
CA VAL A 38 4.97 -5.51 -9.58
C VAL A 38 3.71 -4.93 -10.24
N GLY A 39 2.89 -4.19 -9.47
CA GLY A 39 1.71 -3.51 -9.99
C GLY A 39 2.06 -2.52 -11.11
N ILE A 40 3.07 -1.66 -10.89
CA ILE A 40 3.56 -0.69 -11.87
C ILE A 40 4.07 -1.41 -13.12
N VAL A 41 4.96 -2.40 -12.95
CA VAL A 41 5.56 -3.14 -14.08
C VAL A 41 4.48 -3.84 -14.92
N LEU A 42 3.53 -4.55 -14.29
CA LEU A 42 2.46 -5.22 -15.01
C LEU A 42 1.49 -4.23 -15.67
N ALA A 43 1.26 -3.05 -15.07
CA ALA A 43 0.44 -2.01 -15.67
C ALA A 43 1.10 -1.41 -16.91
N LEU A 44 2.40 -1.10 -16.83
CA LEU A 44 3.18 -0.59 -17.97
C LEU A 44 3.25 -1.62 -19.11
N LEU A 45 3.33 -2.91 -18.79
CA LEU A 45 3.32 -3.98 -19.79
C LEU A 45 1.92 -4.30 -20.35
N SER A 46 0.84 -3.67 -19.85
CA SER A 46 -0.55 -4.01 -20.19
C SER A 46 -0.96 -5.45 -19.84
N LEU A 47 -0.26 -6.10 -18.91
CA LEU A 47 -0.59 -7.42 -18.35
C LEU A 47 -1.43 -7.32 -17.06
N ALA A 48 -1.58 -6.13 -16.48
CA ALA A 48 -2.35 -5.93 -15.26
C ALA A 48 -3.84 -6.31 -15.42
N PRO A 49 -4.51 -6.74 -14.33
CA PRO A 49 -5.96 -6.85 -14.29
C PRO A 49 -6.63 -5.53 -14.66
N THR A 50 -7.80 -5.60 -15.33
CA THR A 50 -8.49 -4.42 -15.88
C THR A 50 -8.93 -3.41 -14.82
N ALA A 51 -9.36 -3.89 -13.65
CA ALA A 51 -9.72 -3.04 -12.52
C ALA A 51 -9.71 -3.86 -11.23
N VAL A 52 -9.38 -3.19 -10.12
CA VAL A 52 -9.58 -3.75 -8.78
C VAL A 52 -11.04 -3.51 -8.39
N PRO A 53 -11.82 -4.54 -8.02
CA PRO A 53 -13.19 -4.36 -7.55
C PRO A 53 -13.23 -3.44 -6.33
N ARG A 54 -14.21 -2.51 -6.27
CA ARG A 54 -14.34 -1.55 -5.17
C ARG A 54 -14.32 -2.20 -3.78
N ARG A 55 -14.98 -3.35 -3.63
CA ARG A 55 -15.01 -4.10 -2.36
C ARG A 55 -13.64 -4.63 -1.96
N ALA A 56 -12.84 -5.10 -2.92
CA ALA A 56 -11.48 -5.56 -2.64
C ALA A 56 -10.56 -4.40 -2.23
N GLY A 57 -10.67 -3.24 -2.91
CA GLY A 57 -9.94 -2.03 -2.52
C GLY A 57 -10.30 -1.56 -1.10
N LEU A 58 -11.58 -1.57 -0.75
CA LEU A 58 -12.04 -1.24 0.62
C LEU A 58 -11.51 -2.22 1.66
N ALA A 59 -11.54 -3.54 1.37
CA ALA A 59 -11.00 -4.55 2.26
C ALA A 59 -9.50 -4.37 2.48
N ALA A 60 -8.74 -4.09 1.41
CA ALA A 60 -7.31 -3.82 1.50
C ALA A 60 -7.01 -2.56 2.35
N GLN A 61 -7.76 -1.48 2.15
CA GLN A 61 -7.64 -0.26 2.97
C GLN A 61 -8.00 -0.52 4.44
N ALA A 62 -9.04 -1.31 4.71
CA ALA A 62 -9.40 -1.68 6.08
C ALA A 62 -8.29 -2.48 6.77
N VAL A 63 -7.72 -3.49 6.09
CA VAL A 63 -6.61 -4.29 6.62
C VAL A 63 -5.38 -3.41 6.88
N LEU A 64 -5.04 -2.52 5.94
CA LEU A 64 -3.91 -1.61 6.08
C LEU A 64 -4.12 -0.61 7.23
N GLY A 65 -5.34 -0.08 7.38
CA GLY A 65 -5.71 0.80 8.49
C GLY A 65 -5.60 0.11 9.85
N VAL A 66 -6.05 -1.14 9.97
CA VAL A 66 -5.87 -1.95 11.19
C VAL A 66 -4.39 -2.19 11.47
N TYR A 67 -3.62 -2.61 10.46
CA TYR A 67 -2.18 -2.85 10.62
C TYR A 67 -1.42 -1.62 11.10
N ILE A 68 -1.63 -0.47 10.45
CA ILE A 68 -1.02 0.80 10.86
C ILE A 68 -1.49 1.20 12.27
N GLY A 69 -2.78 1.02 12.58
CA GLY A 69 -3.32 1.25 13.91
C GLY A 69 -2.64 0.42 14.99
N THR A 70 -2.35 -0.86 14.72
CA THR A 70 -1.63 -1.73 15.66
C THR A 70 -0.16 -1.37 15.86
N MET A 71 0.44 -0.54 15.01
CA MET A 71 1.80 -0.04 15.19
C MET A 71 1.87 1.17 16.13
N VAL A 72 0.74 1.78 16.47
CA VAL A 72 0.68 2.92 17.38
C VAL A 72 0.88 2.42 18.81
N HIS A 73 1.95 2.88 19.45
CA HIS A 73 2.24 2.61 20.86
C HIS A 73 1.82 3.81 21.71
N ASP A 74 1.27 3.55 22.91
CA ASP A 74 0.77 4.59 23.82
C ASP A 74 1.85 5.63 24.17
N ASP A 75 3.11 5.21 24.31
CA ASP A 75 4.25 6.10 24.58
C ASP A 75 4.49 7.10 23.43
N SER A 76 4.21 6.70 22.18
CA SER A 76 4.33 7.58 21.02
C SER A 76 3.20 8.62 21.01
N LEU A 77 1.99 8.24 21.41
CA LEU A 77 0.85 9.15 21.50
C LEU A 77 1.05 10.19 22.61
N ALA A 78 1.58 9.78 23.77
CA ALA A 78 1.88 10.69 24.88
C ALA A 78 2.92 11.75 24.49
N ALA A 79 3.97 11.35 23.75
CA ALA A 79 4.98 12.28 23.24
C ALA A 79 4.44 13.24 22.15
N LEU A 80 3.48 12.77 21.34
CA LEU A 80 2.81 13.59 20.32
C LEU A 80 1.75 14.53 20.90
N GLY A 81 1.20 14.23 22.07
CA GLY A 81 0.12 14.99 22.70
C GLY A 81 0.33 16.51 22.70
N PRO A 82 1.48 17.04 23.15
CA PRO A 82 1.74 18.49 23.12
C PRO A 82 1.88 19.08 21.70
N HIS A 83 2.20 18.27 20.70
CA HIS A 83 2.54 18.67 19.33
C HIS A 83 1.43 18.36 18.31
N TRP A 84 0.25 17.94 18.77
CA TRP A 84 -0.87 17.54 17.92
C TRP A 84 -1.25 18.55 16.82
N PRO A 85 -1.18 19.89 17.03
CA PRO A 85 -1.54 20.84 15.97
C PRO A 85 -0.56 20.80 14.79
N ILE A 86 0.75 20.62 15.08
CA ILE A 86 1.79 20.51 14.06
C ILE A 86 1.58 19.22 13.25
N VAL A 87 1.30 18.11 13.93
CA VAL A 87 1.04 16.81 13.28
C VAL A 87 -0.15 16.91 12.33
N VAL A 88 -1.27 17.47 12.79
CA VAL A 88 -2.45 17.67 11.95
C VAL A 88 -2.13 18.58 10.75
N THR A 89 -1.37 19.65 10.97
CA THR A 89 -0.96 20.57 9.90
C THR A 89 -0.13 19.85 8.83
N VAL A 90 0.86 19.06 9.24
CA VAL A 90 1.70 18.28 8.31
C VAL A 90 0.86 17.25 7.55
N VAL A 91 -0.07 16.56 8.21
CA VAL A 91 -0.97 15.59 7.56
C VAL A 91 -1.83 16.28 6.50
N VAL A 92 -2.48 17.39 6.84
CA VAL A 92 -3.33 18.15 5.90
C VAL A 92 -2.51 18.71 4.75
N ALA A 93 -1.32 19.27 5.01
CA ALA A 93 -0.44 19.79 3.96
C ALA A 93 0.01 18.68 3.00
N THR A 94 0.42 17.51 3.53
CA THR A 94 0.85 16.36 2.71
C THR A 94 -0.30 15.85 1.85
N LEU A 95 -1.50 15.76 2.42
CA LEU A 95 -2.70 15.35 1.68
C LEU A 95 -3.04 16.35 0.57
N ALA A 96 -2.99 17.65 0.87
CA ALA A 96 -3.24 18.70 -0.10
C ALA A 96 -2.25 18.61 -1.27
N ILE A 97 -0.95 18.51 -0.99
CA ILE A 97 0.09 18.37 -2.03
C ILE A 97 -0.15 17.12 -2.87
N SER A 98 -0.48 15.98 -2.26
CA SER A 98 -0.73 14.72 -2.98
C SER A 98 -1.93 14.82 -3.92
N VAL A 99 -3.02 15.48 -3.48
CA VAL A 99 -4.21 15.69 -4.31
C VAL A 99 -3.94 16.71 -5.42
N LEU A 100 -3.14 17.74 -5.16
CA LEU A 100 -2.77 18.76 -6.14
C LEU A 100 -1.82 18.20 -7.21
N ALA A 101 -0.87 17.34 -6.83
CA ALA A 101 0.10 16.74 -7.74
C ALA A 101 -0.44 15.50 -8.49
N GLY A 102 -1.44 14.81 -7.93
CA GLY A 102 -2.06 13.63 -8.52
C GLY A 102 -3.26 13.91 -9.45
N ARG A 103 -3.60 15.18 -9.65
CA ARG A 103 -4.55 15.63 -10.68
C ARG A 103 -3.80 16.01 -11.96
#